data_AF-H1VXR8-F1
#
_entry.id   AF-H1VXR8-F1
#
_cell.length_a   1.000
_cell.length_b   1.000
_cell.length_c   1.000
_cell.angle_alpha   90.00
_cell.angle_beta   90.00
_cell.angle_gamma   90.00
#
_symmetry.space_group_name_H-M   'P 1'
#
loop_
_entity.id
_entity.type
_entity.pdbx_description
1 polymer ?
#
loop_
_entity_poly.entity_id
_entity_poly.type
_entity_poly.pdbx_seq_one_letter_code
_entity_poly.pdbx_strand_id
1 'polypeptide(L)'
;MQEVVSLLSAGSFQSYMGSLTTPPCSEGVQWLVSTQRLMVQPQTFTAVRDVIGFNSRFPQNTLGQENILQVAQKSIASANIAGAPAAPAPAAPAAEAPKEAAAAPAAGHA
;
A
#
# COMPACT_ATOMS: atom_id res chain seq x y z
N MET A 1 -4.97 0.43 24.82
CA MET A 1 -4.61 -0.96 24.44
C MET A 1 -5.81 -1.92 24.37
N GLN A 2 -6.85 -1.77 25.20
CA GLN A 2 -7.99 -2.72 25.23
C GLN A 2 -8.79 -2.80 23.92
N GLU A 3 -8.93 -1.70 23.19
CA GLU A 3 -9.67 -1.66 21.91
C GLU A 3 -9.02 -2.56 20.84
N VAL A 4 -7.70 -2.46 20.66
CA VAL A 4 -6.97 -3.26 19.68
C VAL A 4 -7.07 -4.74 20.00
N VAL A 5 -6.90 -5.12 21.27
CA VAL A 5 -7.01 -6.53 21.70
C VAL A 5 -8.41 -7.06 21.43
N SER A 6 -9.45 -6.31 21.79
CA SER A 6 -10.85 -6.70 21.53
C SER A 6 -11.11 -6.95 20.04
N LEU A 7 -10.65 -6.03 19.19
CA LEU A 7 -10.85 -6.11 17.74
C LEU A 7 -10.10 -7.30 17.12
N LEU A 8 -8.86 -7.56 17.58
CA LEU A 8 -8.07 -8.70 17.11
C LEU A 8 -8.62 -10.04 17.61
N SER A 9 -9.18 -10.10 18.83
CA SER A 9 -9.78 -11.32 19.38
C SER A 9 -11.15 -11.66 18.78
N ALA A 10 -11.93 -10.66 18.39
CA ALA A 10 -13.25 -10.86 17.78
C ALA A 10 -13.19 -11.09 16.26
N GLY A 11 -12.11 -10.64 15.61
CA GLY A 11 -11.94 -10.71 14.16
C GLY A 11 -11.40 -12.04 13.62
N SER A 12 -11.36 -12.14 12.30
CA SER A 12 -10.67 -13.21 11.57
C SER A 12 -9.41 -12.68 10.89
N PHE A 13 -8.55 -13.59 10.43
CA PHE A 13 -7.29 -13.24 9.77
C PHE A 13 -7.19 -13.88 8.40
N GLN A 14 -6.76 -13.10 7.41
CA GLN A 14 -6.17 -13.64 6.20
C GLN A 14 -4.72 -14.02 6.51
N SER A 15 -4.33 -15.24 6.16
CA SER A 15 -2.99 -15.76 6.46
C SER A 15 -2.27 -16.18 5.19
N TYR A 16 -0.96 -15.90 5.13
CA TYR A 16 -0.09 -16.37 4.07
C TYR A 16 1.37 -16.38 4.51
N MET A 17 2.18 -17.22 3.86
CA MET A 17 3.64 -17.21 4.02
C MET A 17 4.24 -16.22 3.03
N GLY A 18 5.00 -15.25 3.55
CA GLY A 18 5.65 -14.20 2.79
C GLY A 18 7.05 -13.89 3.30
N SER A 19 7.45 -12.63 3.19
CA SER A 19 8.77 -12.13 3.59
C SER A 19 8.70 -10.84 4.39
N LEU A 20 9.85 -10.39 4.88
CA LEU A 20 10.00 -9.03 5.41
C LEU A 20 9.77 -7.99 4.31
N THR A 21 9.05 -6.91 4.64
CA THR A 21 8.79 -5.80 3.71
C THR A 21 9.96 -4.80 3.62
N THR A 22 11.01 -5.01 4.43
CA THR A 22 12.24 -4.24 4.46
C THR A 22 13.45 -5.15 4.22
N PRO A 23 14.58 -4.62 3.73
CA PRO A 23 15.83 -5.38 3.62
C PRO A 23 16.18 -6.06 4.96
N PRO A 24 16.64 -7.33 4.97
CA PRO A 24 17.09 -8.12 3.82
C PRO A 24 16.00 -8.91 3.07
N CYS A 25 14.71 -8.62 3.30
CA CYS A 25 13.59 -9.28 2.62
C CYS A 25 13.50 -10.80 2.85
N SER A 26 13.95 -11.30 4.00
CA SER A 26 13.96 -12.73 4.34
C SER A 26 12.57 -13.35 4.24
N GLU A 27 12.48 -14.51 3.59
CA GLU A 27 11.25 -15.29 3.44
C GLU A 27 10.92 -16.15 4.67
N GLY A 28 9.76 -16.80 4.65
CA GLY A 28 9.29 -17.67 5.73
C GLY A 28 8.51 -16.93 6.83
N VAL A 29 8.11 -15.69 6.58
CA VAL A 29 7.33 -14.90 7.53
C VAL A 29 5.85 -15.27 7.41
N GLN A 30 5.25 -15.79 8.47
CA GLN A 30 3.80 -15.99 8.55
C GLN A 30 3.12 -14.63 8.78
N TRP A 31 2.44 -14.12 7.75
CA TRP A 31 1.61 -12.93 7.86
C TRP A 31 0.21 -13.31 8.33
N LEU A 32 -0.33 -12.54 9.27
CA LEU A 32 -1.69 -12.61 9.78
C LEU A 32 -2.31 -11.22 9.68
N VAL A 33 -3.15 -11.01 8.67
CA VAL A 33 -3.77 -9.71 8.40
C VAL A 33 -5.21 -9.74 8.88
N SER A 34 -5.51 -8.94 9.92
CA SER A 34 -6.88 -8.80 10.43
C SER A 34 -7.84 -8.35 9.33
N THR A 35 -8.99 -9.01 9.22
CA THR A 35 -10.08 -8.60 8.33
C THR A 35 -10.86 -7.40 8.86
N GLN A 36 -10.71 -7.11 10.16
CA GLN A 36 -11.30 -5.96 10.83
C GLN A 36 -10.35 -4.76 10.80
N ARG A 37 -10.88 -3.58 10.53
CA ARG A 37 -10.14 -2.31 10.41
C ARG A 37 -10.38 -1.43 11.65
N LEU A 38 -9.31 -0.87 12.19
CA LEU A 38 -9.37 0.18 13.21
C LEU A 38 -9.62 1.52 12.53
N MET A 39 -10.54 2.30 13.09
CA MET A 39 -10.81 3.66 12.63
C MET A 39 -9.84 4.63 13.31
N VAL A 40 -9.28 5.56 12.54
CA VAL A 40 -8.35 6.59 13.03
C VAL A 40 -8.89 7.96 12.65
N GLN A 41 -8.81 8.94 13.54
CA GLN A 41 -9.19 10.31 13.17
C GLN A 41 -8.28 10.86 12.07
N PRO A 42 -8.83 11.59 11.07
CA PRO A 42 -8.03 12.16 9.99
C PRO A 42 -6.84 13.01 10.46
N GLN A 43 -7.03 13.80 11.53
CA GLN A 43 -6.00 14.65 12.11
C GLN A 43 -4.80 13.82 12.62
N THR A 44 -5.09 12.69 13.28
CA THR A 44 -4.06 11.76 13.77
C THR A 44 -3.33 11.11 12.60
N PHE A 45 -4.05 10.70 11.55
CA PHE A 45 -3.45 10.13 10.35
C PHE A 45 -2.48 11.12 9.69
N THR A 46 -2.91 12.38 9.48
CA THR A 46 -2.07 13.42 8.89
C THR A 46 -0.83 13.70 9.74
N ALA A 47 -0.99 13.85 11.05
CA ALA A 47 0.14 14.11 11.95
C ALA A 47 1.20 12.99 11.90
N VAL A 48 0.78 11.73 11.84
CA VAL A 48 1.70 10.58 11.72
C VAL A 48 2.35 10.55 10.33
N ARG A 49 1.57 10.74 9.27
CA ARG A 49 2.06 10.78 7.88
C ARG A 49 3.13 11.85 7.70
N ASP A 50 2.95 13.03 8.27
CA ASP A 50 3.86 14.16 8.09
C ASP A 50 5.23 13.92 8.76
N VAL A 51 5.28 13.06 9.79
CA VAL A 51 6.53 12.66 10.46
C VAL A 51 7.20 11.50 9.73
N ILE A 52 6.43 10.46 9.35
CA ILE A 52 6.98 9.22 8.80
C ILE A 52 7.30 9.35 7.30
N GLY A 53 6.55 10.18 6.56
CA GLY A 53 6.60 10.24 5.11
C GLY A 53 6.02 8.97 4.45
N PHE A 54 6.50 8.66 3.25
CA PHE A 54 6.12 7.43 2.53
C PHE A 54 7.15 6.33 2.76
N ASN A 55 6.73 5.25 3.44
CA ASN A 55 7.63 4.17 3.86
C ASN A 55 7.10 2.76 3.56
N SER A 56 6.11 2.62 2.67
CA SER A 56 5.57 1.32 2.27
C SER A 56 6.22 0.81 0.98
N ARG A 57 6.54 -0.48 0.96
CA ARG A 57 7.02 -1.18 -0.24
C ARG A 57 5.87 -1.38 -1.23
N PHE A 58 6.15 -1.31 -2.53
CA PHE A 58 5.16 -1.63 -3.57
C PHE A 58 4.69 -3.11 -3.47
N PRO A 59 3.43 -3.42 -3.86
CA PRO A 59 2.95 -4.81 -3.87
C PRO A 59 3.81 -5.71 -4.75
N GLN A 60 4.05 -6.93 -4.29
CA GLN A 60 4.84 -7.91 -5.03
C GLN A 60 3.93 -8.75 -5.94
N ASN A 61 4.55 -9.62 -6.74
CA ASN A 61 3.83 -10.55 -7.60
C ASN A 61 3.01 -11.56 -6.76
N THR A 62 2.15 -12.34 -7.43
CA THR A 62 1.42 -13.46 -6.81
C THR A 62 2.41 -14.45 -6.17
N LEU A 63 2.02 -15.03 -5.03
CA LEU A 63 2.86 -15.98 -4.31
C LEU A 63 3.30 -17.16 -5.19
N GLY A 64 4.57 -17.54 -5.09
CA GLY A 64 5.19 -18.60 -5.89
C GLY A 64 5.56 -18.19 -7.32
N GLN A 65 5.19 -16.99 -7.77
CA GLN A 65 5.63 -16.46 -9.06
C GLN A 65 6.99 -15.75 -8.94
N GLU A 66 7.62 -15.53 -10.10
CA GLU A 66 8.88 -14.81 -10.18
C GLU A 66 8.79 -13.39 -9.63
N ASN A 67 9.89 -12.89 -9.07
CA ASN A 67 9.97 -11.52 -8.58
C ASN A 67 9.66 -10.52 -9.71
N ILE A 68 8.79 -9.55 -9.44
CA ILE A 68 8.30 -8.63 -10.49
C ILE A 68 9.40 -7.76 -11.10
N LEU A 69 10.48 -7.49 -10.36
CA LEU A 69 11.64 -6.78 -10.92
C LEU A 69 12.42 -7.66 -11.89
N GLN A 70 12.52 -8.96 -11.63
CA GLN A 70 13.13 -9.93 -12.55
C GLN A 70 12.29 -10.11 -13.82
N VAL A 71 10.96 -10.15 -13.67
CA VAL A 71 10.04 -10.16 -14.82
C VAL A 71 10.26 -8.92 -15.69
N ALA A 72 10.31 -7.73 -15.08
CA ALA A 72 10.56 -6.48 -15.80
C ALA A 72 11.93 -6.49 -16.51
N GLN A 73 12.98 -6.96 -15.84
CA GLN A 73 14.31 -7.10 -16.45
C GLN A 73 14.30 -7.99 -17.70
N LYS A 74 13.62 -9.14 -17.63
CA LYS A 74 13.47 -10.05 -18.78
C LYS A 74 12.68 -9.40 -19.91
N SER A 75 11.60 -8.68 -19.61
CA SER A 75 10.82 -7.95 -20.62
C SER A 75 11.65 -6.89 -21.34
N ILE A 76 12.46 -6.12 -20.60
CA ILE A 76 13.35 -5.10 -21.20
C ILE A 76 14.45 -5.76 -22.04
N ALA A 77 15.04 -6.86 -21.58
CA ALA A 77 16.03 -7.60 -22.35
C ALA A 77 15.44 -8.11 -23.67
N SER A 78 14.23 -8.70 -23.62
CA SER A 78 13.50 -9.16 -24.81
C SER A 78 13.11 -8.02 -25.76
N ALA A 79 12.84 -6.82 -25.25
CA ALA A 79 12.58 -5.65 -26.08
C ALA A 79 13.84 -5.09 -26.75
N ASN A 80 14.98 -5.08 -26.02
CA ASN A 80 16.25 -4.58 -26.53
C ASN A 80 16.86 -5.49 -27.62
N ILE A 81 16.65 -6.80 -27.56
CA ILE A 81 17.05 -7.72 -28.66
C ILE A 81 16.16 -7.57 -29.90
N ALA A 82 14.96 -7.02 -29.75
CA ALA A 82 14.00 -6.81 -30.84
C ALA A 82 14.12 -5.43 -31.52
N GLY A 83 15.04 -4.56 -31.07
CA GLY A 83 15.27 -3.25 -31.68
C GLY A 83 14.06 -2.32 -31.68
N ALA A 84 13.11 -2.49 -30.76
CA ALA A 84 11.93 -1.63 -30.69
C ALA A 84 12.26 -0.31 -29.96
N PRO A 85 11.87 0.86 -30.50
CA PRO A 85 12.07 2.12 -29.79
C PRO A 85 11.26 2.09 -28.50
N ALA A 86 11.84 2.63 -27.42
CA ALA A 86 11.19 2.73 -26.12
C ALA A 86 9.83 3.43 -26.27
N ALA A 87 8.75 2.68 -26.14
CA ALA A 87 7.43 3.27 -26.00
C ALA A 87 7.43 4.10 -24.71
N PRO A 88 6.97 5.36 -24.73
CA PRO A 88 6.91 6.17 -23.53
C PRO A 88 6.05 5.44 -22.51
N ALA A 89 6.58 5.27 -21.29
CA ALA A 89 5.81 4.74 -20.18
C ALA A 89 4.47 5.51 -20.11
N PRO A 90 3.32 4.83 -20.03
CA PRO A 90 2.08 5.54 -19.78
C PRO A 90 2.27 6.27 -18.45
N ALA A 91 2.19 7.61 -18.50
CA ALA A 91 2.19 8.42 -17.30
C ALA A 91 1.13 7.82 -16.37
N ALA A 92 1.55 7.36 -15.20
CA ALA A 92 0.61 7.06 -14.14
C ALA A 92 -0.30 8.29 -14.03
N PRO A 93 -1.63 8.14 -14.16
CA PRO A 93 -2.51 9.29 -14.01
C PRO A 93 -2.20 9.88 -12.64
N ALA A 94 -1.81 11.16 -12.62
CA ALA A 94 -1.64 11.89 -11.38
C ALA A 94 -2.93 11.68 -10.59
N ALA A 95 -2.82 11.05 -9.43
CA ALA A 95 -3.94 10.99 -8.50
C ALA A 95 -4.37 12.44 -8.24
N GLU A 96 -5.53 12.80 -8.76
CA GLU A 96 -6.10 14.12 -8.57
C GLU A 96 -6.31 14.29 -7.06
N ALA A 97 -5.55 15.22 -6.47
CA ALA A 97 -5.66 15.54 -5.07
C ALA A 97 -7.10 16.01 -4.77
N PRO A 98 -7.78 15.48 -3.74
CA PRO A 98 -9.02 16.08 -3.29
C PRO A 98 -8.74 17.52 -2.85
N LYS A 99 -9.35 18.47 -3.55
CA LYS A 99 -9.29 19.89 -3.23
C LYS A 99 -9.88 20.13 -1.85
N GLU A 100 -9.06 20.55 -0.89
CA GLU A 100 -9.50 20.90 0.45
C GLU A 100 -10.19 22.29 0.46
N ALA A 101 -11.45 22.24 0.91
CA ALA A 101 -12.24 23.19 1.69
C ALA A 101 -12.69 24.56 1.13
N ALA A 102 -13.99 24.81 1.31
CA ALA A 102 -14.48 26.10 1.80
C ALA A 102 -15.60 25.86 2.83
N ALA A 103 -15.47 26.50 3.99
CA ALA A 103 -16.31 26.34 5.15
C ALA A 103 -17.55 27.28 5.16
N ALA A 104 -18.55 26.87 5.96
CA ALA A 104 -19.55 27.68 6.70
C ALA A 104 -20.75 28.27 5.92
N PRO A 105 -21.92 28.58 6.55
CA PRO A 105 -22.11 28.81 8.00
C PRO A 105 -23.31 28.13 8.68
N ALA A 106 -23.38 28.35 9.99
CA ALA A 106 -24.44 27.97 10.91
C ALA A 106 -25.78 28.66 10.62
N ALA A 107 -26.89 27.95 10.83
CA ALA A 107 -28.19 28.49 11.24
C ALA A 107 -29.04 27.38 11.87
N GLY A 108 -29.62 27.64 13.05
CA GLY A 108 -30.35 26.66 13.85
C GLY A 108 -31.82 26.46 13.48
N HIS A 109 -32.47 25.64 14.32
CA HIS A 109 -33.89 25.57 14.75
C HIS A 109 -34.45 24.14 14.69
N ALA A 110 -34.51 23.48 15.85
CA ALA A 110 -35.73 23.02 16.54
C ALA A 110 -35.36 21.98 17.61
#